data_AF-A0A8T5Y7U0-F1
#
_entry.id   AF-A0A8T5Y7U0-F1
#
_cell.length_a   1.000
_cell.length_b   1.000
_cell.length_c   1.000
_cell.angle_alpha   90.00
_cell.angle_beta   90.00
_cell.angle_gamma   90.00
#
_symmetry.space_group_name_H-M   'P 1'
#
loop_
_entity.id
_entity.type
_entity.pdbx_description
1 polymer ?
#
loop_
_entity_poly.entity_id
_entity_poly.type
_entity_poly.pdbx_seq_one_letter_code
_entity_poly.pdbx_strand_id
1 'polypeptide(L)'
;LYLLLQRWAKHRHPNKNKWWRLNKYWHEKNGKRWLFMSDEFSLINLRRINIVRHPKLQISRNPFLDKEYFAERRMKLKSLNAA
;
A
#
# COMPACT_ATOMS: atom_id res chain seq x y z
N LEU A 1 -6.46 -8.59 6.34
CA LEU A 1 -7.38 -7.70 5.58
C LEU A 1 -8.67 -8.40 5.14
N TYR A 2 -8.59 -9.51 4.40
CA TYR A 2 -9.78 -10.25 3.94
C TYR A 2 -10.82 -10.56 5.03
N LEU A 3 -10.40 -11.16 6.16
CA LEU A 3 -11.31 -11.49 7.27
C LEU A 3 -11.99 -10.27 7.89
N LEU A 4 -11.30 -9.12 7.93
CA LEU A 4 -11.85 -7.86 8.43
C LEU A 4 -12.94 -7.35 7.48
N LEU A 5 -12.70 -7.40 6.17
CA LEU A 5 -13.68 -7.01 5.14
C LEU A 5 -14.91 -7.93 5.14
N GLN A 6 -14.72 -9.23 5.37
CA GLN A 6 -15.82 -10.18 5.54
C GLN A 6 -16.69 -9.85 6.76
N ARG A 7 -16.05 -9.52 7.90
CA ARG A 7 -16.77 -9.08 9.11
C ARG A 7 -17.50 -7.76 8.88
N TRP A 8 -16.85 -6.79 8.25
CA TRP A 8 -17.46 -5.50 7.89
C TRP A 8 -18.66 -5.68 6.96
N ALA A 9 -18.54 -6.50 5.92
CA ALA A 9 -19.64 -6.76 4.99
C ALA A 9 -20.82 -7.43 5.72
N LYS A 10 -20.54 -8.38 6.65
CA LYS A 10 -21.56 -9.02 7.49
C LYS A 10 -22.28 -8.01 8.38
N HIS A 11 -21.52 -7.11 9.00
CA HIS A 11 -22.07 -6.07 9.87
C HIS A 11 -22.92 -5.07 9.09
N ARG A 12 -22.46 -4.62 7.91
CA ARG A 12 -23.20 -3.67 7.06
C ARG A 12 -24.48 -4.26 6.47
N HIS A 13 -24.49 -5.56 6.21
CA HIS A 13 -25.63 -6.27 5.62
C HIS A 13 -26.02 -7.48 6.48
N PRO A 14 -26.64 -7.25 7.66
CA PRO A 14 -26.98 -8.32 8.59
C PRO A 14 -28.03 -9.26 7.98
N ASN A 15 -28.99 -8.70 7.22
CA ASN A 15 -30.11 -9.43 6.62
C ASN A 15 -29.77 -10.13 5.30
N LYS A 16 -28.55 -9.95 4.78
CA LYS A 16 -28.10 -10.59 3.54
C LYS A 16 -27.26 -11.82 3.85
N ASN A 17 -27.43 -12.87 3.06
CA ASN A 17 -26.66 -14.09 3.22
C ASN A 17 -25.19 -13.90 2.79
N LYS A 18 -24.36 -14.91 3.06
CA LYS A 18 -22.92 -14.86 2.73
C LYS A 18 -22.67 -14.73 1.23
N TRP A 19 -23.45 -15.44 0.41
CA TRP A 19 -23.30 -15.46 -1.04
C TRP A 19 -23.58 -14.08 -1.67
N TRP A 20 -24.63 -13.40 -1.20
CA TRP A 20 -24.95 -12.04 -1.65
C TRP A 20 -23.83 -11.06 -1.32
N ARG A 21 -23.27 -11.12 -0.10
CA ARG A 21 -22.15 -10.25 0.28
C ARG A 21 -20.89 -10.51 -0.55
N LEU A 22 -20.65 -11.78 -0.88
CA LEU A 22 -19.54 -12.20 -1.73
C LEU A 22 -19.69 -11.59 -3.12
N ASN A 23 -20.83 -11.78 -3.78
CA ASN A 23 -21.08 -11.21 -5.10
C ASN A 23 -21.21 -9.69 -5.12
N LYS A 24 -21.61 -9.06 -4.00
CA LYS A 24 -21.72 -7.60 -3.95
C LYS A 24 -20.36 -6.91 -3.93
N TYR A 25 -19.36 -7.50 -3.26
CA TYR A 25 -18.08 -6.82 -3.02
C TYR A 25 -16.85 -7.51 -3.58
N TRP A 26 -16.87 -8.82 -3.84
CA TRP A 26 -15.71 -9.54 -4.37
C TRP A 26 -15.91 -9.82 -5.86
N HIS A 27 -15.28 -8.99 -6.68
CA HIS A 27 -15.41 -9.02 -8.13
C HIS A 27 -14.10 -9.41 -8.81
N GLU A 28 -14.19 -9.71 -10.10
CA GLU A 28 -13.04 -9.82 -10.97
C GLU A 28 -12.82 -8.52 -11.75
N LYS A 29 -11.60 -7.96 -11.71
CA LYS A 29 -11.22 -6.76 -12.48
C LYS A 29 -9.79 -6.89 -13.00
N ASN A 30 -9.57 -6.65 -14.29
CA ASN A 30 -8.25 -6.69 -14.94
C ASN A 30 -7.50 -8.02 -14.67
N GLY A 31 -8.20 -9.16 -14.79
CA GLY A 31 -7.66 -10.50 -14.54
C GLY A 31 -7.38 -10.81 -13.06
N LYS A 32 -7.85 -9.99 -12.13
CA LYS A 32 -7.72 -10.22 -10.69
C LYS A 32 -9.05 -10.65 -10.11
N ARG A 33 -9.13 -11.91 -9.71
CA ARG A 33 -10.27 -12.44 -8.93
C ARG A 33 -10.20 -11.98 -7.48
N TRP A 34 -11.35 -12.04 -6.80
CA TRP A 34 -11.48 -11.76 -5.37
C TRP A 34 -11.06 -10.35 -4.96
N LEU A 35 -11.23 -9.38 -5.85
CA LEU A 35 -10.94 -7.98 -5.56
C LEU A 35 -12.12 -7.38 -4.79
N PHE A 36 -11.83 -6.84 -3.60
CA PHE A 36 -12.83 -6.09 -2.85
C PHE A 36 -13.06 -4.74 -3.54
N MET A 37 -14.26 -4.50 -4.04
CA MET A 37 -14.61 -3.27 -4.74
C MET A 37 -16.11 -2.95 -4.66
N SER A 38 -16.42 -1.67 -4.77
CA SER A 38 -17.72 -1.16 -5.16
C SER A 38 -17.72 -0.79 -6.64
N ASP A 39 -18.84 -0.28 -7.13
CA ASP A 39 -19.00 0.13 -8.54
C ASP A 39 -17.98 1.23 -8.92
N GLU A 40 -17.70 2.17 -8.00
CA GLU A 40 -16.81 3.30 -8.22
C GLU A 40 -15.34 3.02 -7.83
N PHE A 41 -15.11 2.26 -6.76
CA PHE A 41 -13.79 2.15 -6.13
C PHE A 41 -13.37 0.70 -5.91
N SER A 42 -12.10 0.42 -6.12
CA SER A 42 -11.50 -0.88 -5.82
C SER A 42 -10.34 -0.77 -4.84
N LEU A 43 -10.22 -1.76 -3.95
CA LEU A 43 -9.12 -1.82 -3.01
C LEU A 43 -7.77 -1.98 -3.73
N ILE A 44 -6.78 -1.19 -3.35
CA ILE A 44 -5.44 -1.28 -3.91
C ILE A 44 -4.82 -2.63 -3.55
N ASN A 45 -4.20 -3.29 -4.53
CA ASN A 45 -3.48 -4.53 -4.28
C ASN A 45 -2.10 -4.22 -3.70
N LEU A 46 -2.00 -4.31 -2.37
CA LEU A 46 -0.76 -4.07 -1.62
C LEU A 46 0.41 -4.95 -2.09
N ARG A 47 0.15 -6.15 -2.64
CA ARG A 47 1.20 -7.07 -3.15
C ARG A 47 1.93 -6.51 -4.38
N ARG A 48 1.26 -5.65 -5.16
CA ARG A 48 1.82 -5.06 -6.38
C ARG A 48 2.48 -3.71 -6.16
N ILE A 49 2.37 -3.15 -4.96
CA ILE A 49 3.06 -1.92 -4.63
C ILE A 49 4.55 -2.26 -4.51
N ASN A 50 5.37 -1.66 -5.39
CA ASN A 50 6.80 -1.86 -5.37
C ASN A 50 7.39 -1.36 -4.05
N ILE A 51 8.26 -2.16 -3.45
CA ILE A 51 8.95 -1.78 -2.22
C ILE A 51 10.08 -0.82 -2.60
N VAL A 52 9.90 0.46 -2.31
CA VAL A 52 10.96 1.47 -2.46
C VAL A 52 11.86 1.42 -1.24
N ARG A 53 13.16 1.18 -1.45
CA ARG A 53 14.15 1.15 -0.38
C ARG A 53 14.77 2.53 -0.22
N HIS A 54 14.57 3.13 0.96
CA HIS A 54 15.22 4.40 1.30
C HIS A 54 16.57 4.12 1.98
N PRO A 55 17.69 4.65 1.46
CA PRO A 55 18.98 4.55 2.15
C PRO A 55 18.87 5.08 3.57
N LYS A 56 19.30 4.31 4.58
CA LYS A 56 19.24 4.77 5.98
C LYS A 56 20.19 5.94 6.23
N LEU A 57 19.82 6.82 7.16
CA LEU A 57 20.70 7.87 7.68
C LEU A 57 21.71 7.24 8.64
N GLN A 58 22.98 7.67 8.60
CA GLN A 58 23.95 7.31 9.63
C GLN A 58 23.68 8.17 10.86
N ILE A 59 23.07 7.56 11.88
CA ILE A 59 22.64 8.25 13.11
C ILE A 59 23.83 8.84 13.89
N SER A 60 25.02 8.24 13.76
CA SER A 60 26.24 8.74 14.39
C SER A 60 26.78 10.04 13.79
N ARG A 61 26.33 10.45 12.60
CA ARG A 61 26.82 11.64 11.91
C ARG A 61 26.01 12.87 12.30
N ASN A 62 26.70 13.95 12.66
CA ASN A 62 26.12 15.21 13.07
C ASN A 62 26.06 16.20 11.88
N PRO A 63 24.91 16.79 11.54
CA PRO A 63 24.77 17.75 10.44
C PRO A 63 25.72 18.97 10.49
N PHE A 64 26.13 19.38 11.68
CA PHE A 64 26.99 20.54 11.88
C PHE A 64 28.48 20.21 11.76
N LEU A 65 28.87 18.97 12.10
CA LEU A 65 30.26 18.51 12.07
C LEU A 65 30.57 17.75 10.77
N ASP A 66 29.67 16.88 10.32
CA ASP A 66 29.83 15.98 9.18
C ASP A 66 29.18 16.53 7.90
N LYS A 67 29.43 17.80 7.57
CA LYS A 67 28.75 18.49 6.45
C LYS A 67 28.88 17.77 5.10
N GLU A 68 30.06 17.19 4.83
CA GLU A 68 30.36 16.45 3.59
C GLU A 68 29.44 15.25 3.40
N TYR A 69 29.27 14.43 4.45
CA TYR A 69 28.35 13.29 4.43
C TYR A 69 26.93 13.69 4.02
N PHE A 70 26.40 14.79 4.56
CA PHE A 70 25.07 15.28 4.23
C PHE A 70 24.98 15.90 2.83
N ALA A 71 26.06 16.49 2.31
CA ALA A 71 26.14 16.96 0.94
C ALA A 71 26.10 15.79 -0.06
N GLU A 72 26.96 14.79 0.12
CA GLU A 72 27.03 13.59 -0.72
C GLU A 72 25.71 12.80 -0.67
N ARG A 73 25.16 12.62 0.53
CA ARG A 73 23.87 11.95 0.72
C ARG A 73 22.76 12.65 -0.05
N ARG A 74 22.72 13.98 -0.07
CA ARG A 74 21.74 14.73 -0.87
C ARG A 74 21.90 14.45 -2.35
N MET A 75 23.13 14.43 -2.87
CA MET A 75 23.39 14.12 -4.27
C MET A 75 22.96 12.69 -4.62
N LYS A 76 23.25 11.72 -3.76
CA LYS A 76 22.84 10.31 -3.93
C LYS A 76 21.32 10.13 -3.88
N LEU A 77 20.61 10.85 -3.02
CA LEU A 77 19.15 10.80 -2.97
C LEU A 77 18.52 11.46 -4.21
N LYS A 78 19.12 12.54 -4.73
CA LYS A 78 18.67 13.17 -5.98
C LYS A 78 18.81 12.24 -7.18
N SER A 79 19.94 11.53 -7.31
CA SER A 79 20.14 10.59 -8.42
C SER A 79 19.18 9.40 -8.35
N LEU A 80 18.88 8.89 -7.15
CA LEU A 80 17.92 7.80 -6.95
C LEU A 80 16.47 8.19 -7.27
N ASN A 81 16.10 9.47 -7.09
CA ASN A 81 14.76 9.95 -7.41
C ASN A 81 14.59 10.34 -8.89
N ALA A 82 15.69 10.53 -9.61
CA ALA A 82 15.69 10.89 -11.03
C ALA A 82 15.70 9.67 -11.97
N ALA A 83 15.99 8.48 -11.43
CA ALA A 83 15.97 7.19 -12.12
C ALA A 83 14.62 6.48 -11.92
#